data_AF-A0A3D2XKT1-F1
#
_entry.id   AF-A0A3D2XKT1-F1
#
_cell.length_a   1.000
_cell.length_b   1.000
_cell.length_c   1.000
_cell.angle_alpha   90.00
_cell.angle_beta   90.00
_cell.angle_gamma   90.00
#
_symmetry.space_group_name_H-M   'P 1'
#
loop_
_entity.id
_entity.type
_entity.pdbx_description
1 polymer ?
#
loop_
_entity_poly.entity_id
_entity_poly.type
_entity_poly.pdbx_seq_one_letter_code
_entity_poly.pdbx_strand_id
1 'polypeptide(L)' 'LNLKSPQIVGFGISNNETFRQATTHAKGAIIGSAFIKFLANKGVSKIPDFIAKITA' A
#
# COMPACT_ATOMS: atom_id res chain seq x y z
N LEU A 1 5.73 -7.10 -21.31
CA LEU A 1 6.96 -7.42 -20.56
C LEU A 1 6.97 -8.91 -20.27
N ASN A 2 8.00 -9.66 -20.68
CA ASN A 2 8.08 -11.11 -20.48
C ASN A 2 8.89 -11.44 -19.21
N LEU A 3 8.54 -10.81 -18.09
CA LEU A 3 9.25 -11.00 -16.82
C LEU A 3 8.71 -12.24 -16.10
N LYS A 4 9.61 -13.11 -15.65
CA LYS A 4 9.26 -14.36 -14.94
C LYS A 4 8.90 -14.13 -13.47
N SER A 5 9.32 -13.00 -12.90
CA SER A 5 9.09 -12.68 -11.49
C SER A 5 7.76 -11.94 -11.29
N PRO A 6 7.02 -12.23 -10.20
CA PRO A 6 5.91 -11.40 -9.75
C PRO A 6 6.31 -9.94 -9.64
N GLN A 7 5.55 -9.04 -10.26
CA GLN A 7 5.78 -7.61 -10.20
C GLN A 7 5.07 -7.00 -8.99
N ILE A 8 5.68 -5.98 -8.37
CA ILE A 8 5.14 -5.22 -7.24
C ILE A 8 5.31 -3.73 -7.54
N VAL A 9 4.29 -2.93 -7.25
CA VAL A 9 4.35 -1.45 -7.39
C VAL A 9 4.74 -0.81 -6.07
N GLY A 10 5.82 0.00 -6.06
CA GLY A 10 6.38 0.55 -4.81
C GLY A 10 6.12 2.04 -4.54
N PHE A 11 5.50 2.76 -5.47
CA PHE A 11 5.38 4.21 -5.40
C PHE A 11 3.96 4.67 -5.77
N GLY A 12 3.54 5.81 -5.23
CA GLY A 12 2.23 6.40 -5.51
C GLY A 12 1.05 5.77 -4.78
N ILE A 13 1.29 4.84 -3.85
CA ILE A 13 0.24 4.09 -3.16
C ILE A 13 0.02 4.67 -1.76
N SER A 14 -1.19 5.11 -1.47
CA SER A 14 -1.50 5.82 -0.21
C SER A 14 -2.87 5.53 0.38
N ASN A 15 -3.75 4.83 -0.35
CA ASN A 15 -5.11 4.51 0.05
C ASN A 15 -5.59 3.24 -0.67
N ASN A 16 -6.79 2.76 -0.34
CA ASN A 16 -7.40 1.57 -0.97
C ASN A 16 -7.52 1.70 -2.50
N GLU A 17 -7.93 2.86 -3.01
CA GLU A 17 -8.11 3.06 -4.45
C GLU A 17 -6.78 2.88 -5.21
N THR A 18 -5.73 3.58 -4.78
CA THR A 18 -4.39 3.47 -5.35
C THR A 18 -3.78 2.08 -5.16
N PHE A 19 -4.06 1.42 -4.03
CA PHE A 19 -3.67 0.02 -3.80
C PHE A 19 -4.32 -0.92 -4.81
N ARG A 20 -5.65 -0.82 -4.98
CA ARG A 20 -6.40 -1.62 -5.95
C ARG A 20 -5.87 -1.39 -7.37
N GLN A 21 -5.69 -0.14 -7.77
CA GLN A 21 -5.12 0.22 -9.07
C GLN A 21 -3.75 -0.43 -9.31
N ALA A 22 -2.84 -0.38 -8.34
CA ALA A 22 -1.55 -1.05 -8.43
C ALA A 22 -1.69 -2.57 -8.58
N THR A 23 -2.58 -3.19 -7.80
CA THR A 23 -2.79 -4.64 -7.82
C THR A 23 -3.62 -5.15 -9.01
N THR A 24 -4.18 -4.28 -9.86
CA THR A 24 -4.88 -4.68 -11.09
C THR A 24 -3.94 -5.41 -12.06
N HIS A 25 -2.69 -4.97 -12.13
CA HIS A 25 -1.69 -5.52 -13.07
C HIS A 25 -0.43 -6.04 -12.38
N ALA A 26 -0.22 -5.69 -11.11
CA ALA A 26 0.87 -6.20 -10.29
C ALA A 26 0.36 -7.21 -9.26
N LYS A 27 1.25 -8.07 -8.78
CA LYS A 27 0.97 -9.08 -7.76
C LYS A 27 0.97 -8.51 -6.34
N GLY A 28 1.26 -7.23 -6.18
CA GLY A 28 1.23 -6.54 -4.89
C GLY A 28 1.65 -5.07 -4.99
N ALA A 29 1.62 -4.40 -3.85
CA ALA A 29 2.05 -3.01 -3.71
C ALA A 29 2.80 -2.78 -2.40
N ILE A 30 3.73 -1.82 -2.38
CA ILE A 30 4.46 -1.37 -1.18
C ILE A 30 3.99 0.04 -0.83
N ILE A 31 3.59 0.23 0.43
CA ILE A 31 3.10 1.51 0.96
C ILE A 31 4.06 2.00 2.04
N GLY A 32 4.94 2.93 1.69
CA GLY A 32 5.95 3.47 2.60
C GLY A 32 5.56 4.83 3.20
N SER A 33 5.60 5.87 2.36
CA SER A 33 5.46 7.26 2.83
C SER A 33 4.11 7.56 3.50
N ALA A 34 3.02 6.98 3.00
CA ALA A 34 1.71 7.10 3.63
C ALA A 34 1.65 6.44 5.00
N PHE A 35 2.33 5.29 5.17
CA PHE A 35 2.40 4.59 6.46
C PHE A 35 3.21 5.38 7.49
N ILE A 36 4.39 5.90 7.11
CA ILE A 36 5.22 6.73 7.99
C ILE A 36 4.45 8.00 8.42
N LYS A 37 3.77 8.68 7.47
CA LYS A 37 2.92 9.84 7.79
C LYS A 37 1.76 9.47 8.72
N PHE A 38 1.15 8.30 8.54
CA PHE A 38 0.11 7.82 9.44
C PHE A 38 0.64 7.61 10.85
N LEU A 39 1.78 6.92 11.00
CA LEU A 39 2.42 6.67 12.29
C LEU A 39 2.78 7.97 13.01
N ALA A 40 3.34 8.94 12.28
CA ALA A 40 3.67 10.25 12.84
C ALA A 40 2.44 10.99 13.41
N ASN A 41 1.27 10.82 12.80
CA ASN A 41 0.04 11.52 13.18
C ASN A 41 -0.85 10.76 14.17
N LYS A 42 -0.81 9.42 14.15
CA LYS A 42 -1.78 8.56 14.87
C LYS A 42 -1.12 7.59 15.84
N GLY A 43 0.20 7.41 15.76
CA GLY A 43 0.95 6.47 16.58
C GLY A 43 0.78 5.01 16.17
N VAL A 44 1.59 4.15 16.79
CA VAL A 44 1.66 2.71 16.48
C VAL A 44 0.43 1.92 16.91
N SER A 45 -0.30 2.39 17.93
CA SER A 45 -1.52 1.70 18.41
C SER A 45 -2.65 1.70 17.37
N LYS A 46 -2.55 2.54 16.35
CA LYS A 46 -3.55 2.69 15.29
C LYS A 46 -3.19 1.97 13.98
N ILE A 47 -2.13 1.15 13.97
CA ILE A 47 -1.75 0.34 12.79
C ILE A 47 -2.93 -0.51 12.26
N PRO A 48 -3.76 -1.17 13.10
CA PRO A 48 -4.91 -1.92 12.60
C PRO A 48 -5.87 -1.07 11.75
N ASP A 49 -6.13 0.18 12.16
CA ASP A 49 -6.97 1.13 11.42
C ASP A 49 -6.36 1.49 10.06
N PHE A 50 -5.03 1.59 9.98
CA PHE A 50 -4.33 1.84 8.71
C PHE A 50 -4.48 0.66 7.76
N ILE A 51 -4.25 -0.56 8.25
CA ILE A 51 -4.39 -1.78 7.43
C ILE A 51 -5.83 -1.89 6.91
N ALA A 52 -6.83 -1.73 7.79
CA ALA A 52 -8.24 -1.74 7.40
C ALA A 52 -8.54 -0.71 6.31
N LYS A 53 -8.04 0.52 6.41
CA LYS A 53 -8.23 1.56 5.37
C LYS A 53 -7.61 1.22 4.02
N ILE A 54 -6.60 0.36 3.97
CA ILE A 54 -5.96 -0.07 2.72
C ILE A 54 -6.68 -1.29 2.15
N THR A 55 -7.11 -2.23 2.98
CA THR A 55 -7.62 -3.54 2.54
C THR A 55 -9.14 -3.68 2.55
N ALA A 56 -9.88 -2.71 3.11
CA ALA A 56 -11.35 -2.70 3.13
C ALA A 56 -11.98 -2.57 1.74
#